data_AF-A0A7C2U0X4-F1
#
_entry.id   AF-A0A7C2U0X4-F1
#
_cell.length_a   1.000
_cell.length_b   1.000
_cell.length_c   1.000
_cell.angle_alpha   90.00
_cell.angle_beta   90.00
_cell.angle_gamma   90.00
#
_symmetry.space_group_name_H-M   'P 1'
#
loop_
_entity.id
_entity.type
_entity.pdbx_description
1 polymer ?
#
loop_
_entity_poly.entity_id
_entity_poly.type
_entity_poly.pdbx_seq_one_letter_code
_entity_poly.pdbx_strand_id
1 'polypeptide(L)'
;MSTFTAEVKDKKLLLPIEAFEWLGWRNSTKISIEKNNGTVVIRQQELTAEEIADVACIYLIEHVGDATAVKMPLWLNGKWRVEVVLSYRPKTTVGYLTFSSDGQLIESESDSPAKMKGVAT
;
A
#
# COMPACT_ATOMS: atom_id res chain seq x y z
N MET A 1 20.64 20.34 -8.28
CA MET A 1 20.81 18.91 -8.60
C MET A 1 21.37 18.26 -7.35
N SER A 2 20.56 17.46 -6.65
CA SER A 2 21.00 16.81 -5.40
C SER A 2 21.60 15.46 -5.75
N THR A 3 22.77 15.15 -5.17
CA THR A 3 23.47 13.87 -5.38
C THR A 3 23.72 13.25 -4.03
N PHE A 4 23.46 11.95 -3.91
CA PHE A 4 23.73 11.16 -2.72
C PHE A 4 24.74 10.06 -3.08
N THR A 5 25.63 9.74 -2.14
CA THR A 5 26.53 8.59 -2.28
C THR A 5 25.94 7.44 -1.47
N ALA A 6 25.74 6.29 -2.12
CA ALA A 6 25.32 5.06 -1.48
C ALA A 6 26.54 4.13 -1.33
N GLU A 7 26.56 3.34 -0.26
CA GLU A 7 27.61 2.35 -0.02
C GLU A 7 27.07 0.95 -0.25
N VAL A 8 27.86 0.06 -0.87
CA VAL A 8 27.57 -1.38 -0.88
C VAL A 8 28.44 -2.05 0.17
N LYS A 9 27.82 -2.53 1.25
CA LYS A 9 28.50 -3.21 2.36
C LYS A 9 27.79 -4.51 2.68
N ASP A 10 28.55 -5.59 2.88
CA ASP A 10 28.00 -6.92 3.20
C ASP A 10 26.90 -7.37 2.22
N LYS A 11 27.08 -7.05 0.91
CA LYS A 11 26.11 -7.30 -0.17
C LYS A 11 24.77 -6.59 0.01
N LYS A 12 24.71 -5.54 0.84
CA LYS A 12 23.55 -4.66 1.02
C LYS A 12 23.84 -3.30 0.42
N LEU A 13 22.83 -2.73 -0.25
CA LEU A 13 22.85 -1.33 -0.65
C LEU A 13 22.43 -0.48 0.55
N LEU A 14 23.36 0.33 1.06
CA LEU A 14 23.13 1.27 2.15
C LEU A 14 22.89 2.65 1.55
N LEU A 15 21.66 3.13 1.71
CA LEU A 15 21.27 4.47 1.31
C LEU A 15 21.35 5.42 2.52
N PRO A 16 21.84 6.65 2.32
CA PRO A 16 21.79 7.68 3.36
C PRO A 16 20.32 8.03 3.67
N ILE A 17 20.03 8.42 4.91
CA ILE A 17 18.65 8.65 5.38
C ILE A 17 17.93 9.74 4.56
N GLU A 18 18.70 10.74 4.13
CA GLU A 18 18.26 11.86 3.30
C GLU A 18 17.73 11.39 1.94
N ALA A 19 18.22 10.26 1.41
CA ALA A 19 17.70 9.68 0.18
C ALA A 19 16.29 9.10 0.40
N PHE A 20 16.01 8.49 1.56
CA PHE A 20 14.66 7.99 1.87
C PHE A 20 13.66 9.13 2.03
N GLU A 21 14.04 10.20 2.75
CA GLU A 21 13.19 11.38 2.92
C GLU A 21 12.88 12.04 1.59
N TRP A 22 13.90 12.20 0.73
CA TRP A 22 13.73 12.79 -0.59
C TRP A 22 12.85 11.94 -1.52
N LEU A 23 13.00 10.61 -1.45
CA LEU A 23 12.22 9.66 -2.25
C LEU A 23 10.84 9.34 -1.65
N GLY A 24 10.56 9.80 -0.43
CA GLY A 24 9.35 9.47 0.32
C GLY A 24 9.24 7.98 0.71
N TRP A 25 10.34 7.25 0.69
CA TRP A 25 10.36 5.82 1.01
C TRP A 25 10.26 5.61 2.52
N ARG A 26 9.44 4.63 2.91
CA ARG A 26 9.22 4.26 4.31
C ARG A 26 9.81 2.87 4.57
N ASN A 27 9.81 2.47 5.83
CA ASN A 27 10.14 1.09 6.18
C ASN A 27 9.20 0.13 5.43
N SER A 28 9.77 -0.97 4.93
CA SER A 28 9.07 -1.97 4.10
C SER A 28 8.66 -1.51 2.70
N THR A 29 9.05 -0.31 2.25
CA THR A 29 8.90 0.08 0.84
C THR A 29 9.64 -0.91 -0.05
N LYS A 30 8.91 -1.60 -0.93
CA LYS A 30 9.51 -2.43 -1.98
C LYS A 30 10.09 -1.52 -3.06
N ILE A 31 11.31 -1.80 -3.48
CA ILE A 31 11.99 -1.08 -4.55
C ILE A 31 12.35 -2.04 -5.67
N SER A 32 12.22 -1.59 -6.91
CA SER A 32 12.75 -2.28 -8.09
C SER A 32 14.02 -1.60 -8.55
N ILE A 33 15.05 -2.42 -8.82
CA ILE A 33 16.33 -1.99 -9.38
C ILE A 33 16.40 -2.58 -10.78
N GLU A 34 16.30 -1.73 -11.80
CA GLU A 34 16.29 -2.15 -13.20
C GLU A 34 17.51 -1.60 -13.92
N LYS A 35 18.16 -2.44 -14.73
CA LYS A 35 19.26 -2.05 -15.60
C LYS A 35 18.73 -1.85 -17.02
N ASN A 36 18.82 -0.64 -17.54
CA ASN A 36 18.43 -0.30 -18.91
C ASN A 36 19.56 0.47 -19.61
N ASN A 37 20.12 -0.09 -20.68
CA ASN A 37 21.17 0.52 -21.51
C ASN A 37 22.37 1.11 -20.73
N GLY A 38 22.82 0.42 -19.68
CA GLY A 38 23.95 0.86 -18.85
C GLY A 38 23.56 1.80 -17.72
N THR A 39 22.31 2.27 -17.69
CA THR A 39 21.74 3.02 -16.57
C THR A 39 21.07 2.07 -15.59
N VAL A 40 21.28 2.29 -14.28
CA VAL A 40 20.52 1.63 -13.23
C VAL A 40 19.47 2.60 -12.72
N VAL A 41 18.20 2.19 -12.79
CA VAL A 41 17.06 2.94 -12.28
C VAL A 41 16.57 2.25 -11.02
N ILE A 42 16.49 2.99 -9.92
CA ILE A 42 15.87 2.52 -8.68
C ILE A 42 14.57 3.27 -8.51
N ARG A 43 13.47 2.54 -8.40
CA ARG A 43 12.13 3.11 -8.22
C ARG A 43 11.37 2.33 -7.17
N GLN A 44 10.39 2.98 -6.58
CA GLN A 44 9.41 2.29 -5.75
C GLN A 44 8.64 1.29 -6.60
N GLN A 45 8.48 0.07 -6.10
CA GLN A 45 7.64 -0.93 -6.74
C GLN A 45 6.18 -0.63 -6.39
N GLU A 46 5.37 -0.39 -7.41
CA GLU A 46 3.91 -0.37 -7.25
C GLU A 46 3.43 -1.78 -6.92
N LEU A 47 2.53 -1.88 -5.93
CA LEU A 47 1.92 -3.14 -5.57
C LEU A 47 0.85 -3.53 -6.59
N THR A 48 0.76 -4.83 -6.82
CA THR A 48 -0.30 -5.45 -7.62
C THR A 48 -1.66 -5.40 -6.91
N ALA A 49 -2.74 -5.64 -7.66
CA ALA A 49 -4.08 -5.68 -7.07
C ALA A 49 -4.19 -6.78 -6.00
N GLU A 50 -3.54 -7.93 -6.21
CA GLU A 50 -3.50 -9.03 -5.26
C GLU A 50 -2.76 -8.64 -3.97
N GLU A 51 -1.58 -8.02 -4.09
CA GLU A 51 -0.84 -7.54 -2.91
C GLU A 51 -1.62 -6.48 -2.13
N ILE A 52 -2.37 -5.61 -2.81
CA ILE A 52 -3.23 -4.63 -2.15
C ILE A 52 -4.41 -5.30 -1.46
N ALA A 53 -4.98 -6.35 -2.06
CA ALA A 53 -6.02 -7.14 -1.42
C ALA A 53 -5.51 -7.77 -0.12
N ASP A 54 -4.29 -8.32 -0.11
CA ASP A 54 -3.66 -8.88 1.08
C ASP A 54 -3.45 -7.82 2.17
N VAL A 55 -2.92 -6.64 1.81
CA VAL A 55 -2.73 -5.51 2.73
C VAL A 55 -4.09 -5.08 3.33
N ALA A 56 -5.13 -4.98 2.50
CA ALA A 56 -6.46 -4.60 2.96
C ALA A 56 -7.07 -5.66 3.88
N CYS A 57 -6.90 -6.96 3.58
CA CYS A 57 -7.33 -8.05 4.44
C CYS A 57 -6.67 -7.99 5.82
N ILE A 58 -5.35 -7.78 5.89
CA ILE A 58 -4.61 -7.64 7.15
C ILE A 58 -5.17 -6.48 7.96
N TYR A 59 -5.33 -5.31 7.33
CA TYR A 59 -5.90 -4.13 8.00
C TYR A 59 -7.29 -4.41 8.58
N LEU A 60 -8.17 -5.06 7.81
CA LEU A 60 -9.52 -5.39 8.25
C LEU A 60 -9.53 -6.38 9.41
N ILE A 61 -8.68 -7.40 9.39
CA ILE A 61 -8.55 -8.35 10.51
C ILE A 61 -8.13 -7.63 11.80
N GLU A 62 -7.17 -6.70 11.69
CA GLU A 62 -6.65 -5.96 12.84
C GLU A 62 -7.65 -4.93 13.40
N HIS A 63 -8.42 -4.25 12.55
CA HIS A 63 -9.19 -3.08 12.94
C HIS A 63 -10.71 -3.30 12.95
N VAL A 64 -11.22 -4.20 12.11
CA VAL A 64 -12.66 -4.42 11.87
C VAL A 64 -13.12 -5.77 12.40
N GLY A 65 -12.48 -6.86 11.98
CA GLY A 65 -12.81 -8.23 12.33
C GLY A 65 -12.94 -9.15 11.11
N ASP A 66 -12.99 -10.45 11.39
CA ASP A 66 -13.02 -11.56 10.42
C ASP A 66 -14.35 -11.72 9.65
N ALA A 67 -15.40 -11.03 10.07
CA ALA A 67 -16.69 -10.98 9.38
C ALA A 67 -16.66 -10.17 8.07
N THR A 68 -15.52 -9.55 7.74
CA THR A 68 -15.34 -8.75 6.51
C THR A 68 -14.43 -9.43 5.50
N ALA A 69 -14.65 -9.09 4.23
CA ALA A 69 -13.82 -9.50 3.11
C ALA A 69 -13.63 -8.33 2.15
N VAL A 70 -12.65 -8.44 1.27
CA VAL A 70 -12.41 -7.45 0.21
C VAL A 70 -12.77 -8.02 -1.15
N LYS A 71 -13.25 -7.15 -2.04
CA LYS A 71 -13.23 -7.43 -3.48
C LYS A 71 -11.86 -7.11 -4.06
N MET A 72 -11.63 -7.59 -5.29
CA MET A 72 -10.42 -7.26 -6.04
C MET A 72 -10.25 -5.72 -6.15
N PRO A 73 -9.10 -5.16 -5.77
CA PRO A 73 -8.84 -3.73 -5.87
C PRO A 73 -8.94 -3.21 -7.29
N LEU A 74 -9.44 -1.98 -7.43
CA LEU A 74 -9.53 -1.27 -8.69
C LEU A 74 -8.60 -0.06 -8.68
N TRP A 75 -7.81 0.12 -9.72
CA TRP A 75 -6.97 1.30 -9.89
C TRP A 75 -7.78 2.46 -10.46
N LEU A 76 -8.07 3.46 -9.63
CA LEU A 76 -8.91 4.61 -9.97
C LEU A 76 -8.22 5.90 -9.55
N ASN A 77 -8.08 6.85 -10.47
CA ASN A 77 -7.49 8.17 -10.21
C ASN A 77 -6.10 8.12 -9.54
N GLY A 78 -5.26 7.15 -9.92
CA GLY A 78 -3.91 6.98 -9.39
C GLY A 78 -3.84 6.36 -7.99
N LYS A 79 -4.91 5.68 -7.55
CA LYS A 79 -5.03 5.03 -6.24
C LYS A 79 -5.73 3.69 -6.38
N TRP A 80 -5.46 2.78 -5.45
CA TRP A 80 -6.20 1.55 -5.31
C TRP A 80 -7.45 1.82 -4.48
N ARG A 81 -8.62 1.47 -5.02
CA ARG A 81 -9.87 1.45 -4.29
C ARG A 81 -10.28 0.01 -4.03
N VAL A 82 -10.48 -0.31 -2.76
CA VAL A 82 -10.84 -1.64 -2.28
C VAL A 82 -12.24 -1.59 -1.67
N GLU A 83 -13.16 -2.36 -2.22
CA GLU A 83 -14.51 -2.47 -1.66
C GLU A 83 -14.53 -3.51 -0.55
N VAL A 84 -15.04 -3.12 0.62
CA VAL A 84 -15.18 -3.99 1.80
C VAL A 84 -16.61 -4.49 1.88
N VAL A 85 -16.77 -5.79 2.00
CA VAL A 85 -18.06 -6.49 2.07
C VAL A 85 -18.13 -7.40 3.29
N LEU A 86 -19.33 -7.84 3.64
CA LEU A 86 -19.50 -8.91 4.62
C LEU A 86 -19.11 -10.26 4.01
N SER A 87 -18.27 -11.04 4.68
CA SER A 87 -17.79 -12.35 4.19
C SER A 87 -18.94 -13.33 3.94
N TYR A 88 -19.98 -13.29 4.79
CA TYR A 88 -21.20 -14.11 4.67
C TYR A 88 -22.28 -13.50 3.76
N ARG A 89 -22.10 -12.25 3.28
CA ARG A 89 -23.00 -11.56 2.35
C ARG A 89 -22.19 -10.68 1.38
N PRO A 90 -21.49 -11.28 0.40
CA PRO A 90 -20.52 -10.56 -0.44
C PRO A 90 -21.14 -9.51 -1.38
N LYS A 91 -22.47 -9.42 -1.44
CA LYS A 91 -23.20 -8.35 -2.14
C LYS A 91 -23.46 -7.12 -1.27
N THR A 92 -23.18 -7.20 0.03
CA THR A 92 -23.41 -6.10 0.98
C THR A 92 -22.09 -5.39 1.25
N THR A 93 -21.92 -4.23 0.63
CA THR A 93 -20.80 -3.31 0.88
C THR A 93 -20.99 -2.64 2.22
N VAL A 94 -19.94 -2.65 3.05
CA VAL A 94 -19.91 -1.98 4.37
C VAL A 94 -18.96 -0.78 4.38
N GLY A 95 -18.09 -0.66 3.38
CA GLY A 95 -17.25 0.51 3.20
C GLY A 95 -16.24 0.36 2.09
N TYR A 96 -15.33 1.32 2.01
CA TYR A 96 -14.22 1.34 1.08
C TYR A 96 -12.92 1.70 1.79
N LEU A 97 -11.83 1.07 1.36
CA LEU A 97 -10.46 1.47 1.71
C LEU A 97 -9.79 2.00 0.46
N THR A 98 -8.99 3.05 0.62
CA THR A 98 -8.22 3.66 -0.46
C THR A 98 -6.74 3.58 -0.12
N PHE A 99 -5.93 3.03 -1.03
CA PHE A 99 -4.48 2.91 -0.86
C PHE A 99 -3.75 3.64 -1.98
N SER A 100 -2.56 4.15 -1.69
CA SER A 100 -1.59 4.59 -2.70
C SER A 100 -1.03 3.41 -3.50
N SER A 101 -0.29 3.68 -4.60
CA SER A 101 0.34 2.65 -5.43
C SER A 101 1.26 1.71 -4.65
N ASP A 102 1.83 2.17 -3.54
CA ASP A 102 2.72 1.40 -2.68
C ASP A 102 2.04 0.73 -1.48
N GLY A 103 0.71 0.78 -1.41
CA GLY A 103 -0.06 0.09 -0.37
C GLY A 103 -0.20 0.84 0.95
N GLN A 104 0.10 2.14 1.01
CA GLN A 104 -0.22 2.93 2.20
C GLN A 104 -1.70 3.29 2.22
N LEU A 105 -2.34 3.09 3.37
CA LEU A 105 -3.73 3.49 3.56
C LEU A 105 -3.85 5.03 3.54
N ILE A 106 -4.79 5.53 2.76
CA ILE A 106 -5.15 6.94 2.73
C ILE A 106 -6.41 7.12 3.58
N GLU A 107 -6.22 7.37 4.88
CA GLU A 107 -7.29 7.40 5.88
C GLU A 107 -8.38 8.43 5.54
N SER A 108 -7.99 9.61 5.04
CA SER A 108 -8.93 10.68 4.66
C SER A 108 -9.87 10.32 3.50
N GLU A 109 -9.53 9.28 2.73
CA GLU A 109 -10.30 8.78 1.59
C GLU A 109 -10.86 7.37 1.82
N SER A 110 -10.73 6.87 3.04
CA SER A 110 -11.18 5.56 3.47
C SER A 110 -12.32 5.69 4.48
N ASP A 111 -13.20 4.70 4.48
CA ASP A 111 -14.21 4.60 5.53
C ASP A 111 -13.56 4.14 6.84
N SER A 112 -14.05 4.66 7.96
CA SER A 112 -13.51 4.32 9.27
C SER A 112 -13.86 2.88 9.68
N PRO A 113 -13.04 2.23 10.54
CA PRO A 113 -13.38 0.93 11.12
C PRO A 113 -14.73 0.92 11.84
N ALA A 114 -15.10 2.00 12.53
CA ALA A 114 -16.39 2.10 13.22
C ALA A 114 -17.57 2.02 12.26
N LYS A 115 -17.50 2.73 11.12
CA LYS A 115 -18.50 2.66 10.05
C LYS A 115 -18.62 1.24 9.49
N MET A 116 -17.50 0.58 9.20
CA MET A 116 -17.49 -0.78 8.66
C MET A 116 -17.99 -1.84 9.65
N LYS A 117 -17.84 -1.61 10.96
CA LYS A 117 -18.45 -2.43 12.02
C LYS A 117 -19.96 -2.21 12.18
N GLY A 118 -20.53 -1.17 11.56
CA GLY A 118 -21.92 -0.77 11.79
C GLY A 118 -22.17 -0.14 13.16
N VAL A 119 -21.12 0.36 13.82
CA VAL A 119 -21.25 1.12 15.07
C VAL A 119 -21.54 2.56 14.70
N ALA A 120 -22.72 3.07 15.07
CA ALA A 120 -23.08 4.46 14.86
C ALA A 120 -22.09 5.38 15.63
N THR A 121 -21.44 6.28 14.89
CA THR A 121 -20.72 7.44 15.44
C THR A 121 -21.68 8.58 15.70
#